data_AF-A0A8S3SYM9-F1
#
_entry.id   AF-A0A8S3SYM9-F1
#
_cell.length_a   1.000
_cell.length_b   1.000
_cell.length_c   1.000
_cell.angle_alpha   90.00
_cell.angle_beta   90.00
_cell.angle_gamma   90.00
#
_symmetry.space_group_name_H-M   'P 1'
#
loop_
_entity.id
_entity.type
_entity.pdbx_description
1 polymer ?
#
loop_
_entity_poly.entity_id
_entity_poly.type
_entity_poly.pdbx_seq_one_letter_code
_entity_poly.pdbx_strand_id
1 'polypeptide(L)'
;MRVLYWPIYNLKFPLSLRVQGNPVRTDMSSLDVYIQNVHDHQCIFQIPKNEVREIEHFVIHIVKRFIPTTIKALNPNFTVLEVVNAGSYFEHTKVKNPDEFDFMVVVRELSTPVSVQIQKGCTPGYANVKLRQRGRWHSSGIEYTPEKEFEISILSFNAFLRQAVSLVPVQKGRYGTLIYQDVAVRGKPYSVFSHVQTANFIWKRKMCQTGEEMLYQRSDTTNTNNENLKICVDMMTCCHLPVDIFSDILPISSLSNPSLIKHGCHVVLKPCNTPSCNDKETPCRLISYTKSKSRKWQI
;
A
#
# COMPACT_ATOMS: atom_id res chain seq x y z
N MET A 1 0.82 36.42 -6.61
CA MET A 1 0.56 35.08 -7.18
C MET A 1 1.44 34.91 -8.41
N ARG A 2 2.49 34.09 -8.33
CA ARG A 2 3.30 33.69 -9.49
C ARG A 2 2.94 32.25 -9.84
N VAL A 3 2.29 32.08 -10.98
CA VAL A 3 2.01 30.77 -11.58
C VAL A 3 3.31 30.30 -12.22
N LEU A 4 3.91 29.25 -11.67
CA LEU A 4 5.06 28.59 -12.28
C LEU A 4 4.54 27.56 -13.29
N TYR A 5 4.68 27.90 -14.56
CA TYR A 5 4.53 26.99 -15.70
C TYR A 5 5.53 25.83 -15.56
N TRP A 6 5.02 24.60 -15.65
CA TRP A 6 5.86 23.45 -15.98
C TRP A 6 6.09 23.43 -17.50
N PRO A 7 7.31 23.17 -17.98
CA PRO A 7 7.59 23.16 -19.40
C PRO A 7 6.98 21.91 -20.04
N ILE A 8 6.22 22.14 -21.11
CA ILE A 8 5.75 21.12 -22.04
C ILE A 8 7.00 20.51 -22.66
N TYR A 9 7.34 19.28 -22.26
CA TYR A 9 8.33 18.49 -22.98
C TYR A 9 7.81 18.27 -24.41
N ASN A 10 8.63 18.67 -25.38
CA ASN A 10 8.46 18.40 -26.80
C ASN A 10 8.24 16.90 -27.06
N LEU A 11 6.97 16.47 -27.06
CA LEU A 11 6.56 15.23 -27.70
C LEU A 11 6.70 15.45 -29.21
N LYS A 12 7.86 15.09 -29.76
CA LYS A 12 8.01 14.93 -31.22
C LYS A 12 7.04 13.82 -31.64
N PHE A 13 5.93 14.23 -32.25
CA PHE A 13 4.99 13.33 -32.91
C PHE A 13 5.70 12.60 -34.07
N PRO A 14 5.78 11.27 -34.07
CA PRO A 14 6.07 10.56 -35.31
C PRO A 14 4.83 10.65 -36.21
N LEU A 15 4.85 11.65 -37.10
CA LEU A 15 3.94 11.73 -38.25
C LEU A 15 4.29 10.61 -39.25
N SER A 16 3.80 9.40 -38.98
CA SER A 16 3.36 8.39 -39.98
C SER A 16 3.36 6.98 -39.36
N LEU A 17 2.23 6.59 -38.78
CA LEU A 17 1.91 5.17 -38.60
C LEU A 17 1.23 4.68 -39.88
N ARG A 18 1.97 4.02 -40.78
CA ARG A 18 1.36 3.26 -41.88
C ARG A 18 0.84 1.95 -41.32
N VAL A 19 -0.49 1.85 -41.21
CA VAL A 19 -1.19 0.60 -40.89
C VAL A 19 -1.25 -0.24 -42.18
N GLN A 20 -0.46 -1.32 -42.26
CA GLN A 20 -0.72 -2.40 -43.21
C GLN A 20 -1.82 -3.29 -42.62
N GLY A 21 -3.06 -3.11 -43.09
CA GLY A 21 -4.23 -3.83 -42.59
C GLY A 21 -4.51 -5.12 -43.36
N ASN A 22 -4.76 -6.21 -42.63
CA ASN A 22 -5.71 -7.23 -43.06
C ASN A 22 -7.13 -6.77 -42.62
N PRO A 23 -8.18 -6.93 -43.45
CA PRO A 23 -9.44 -6.23 -43.25
C PRO A 23 -10.40 -7.09 -42.41
N VAL A 24 -10.42 -6.92 -41.09
CA VAL A 24 -11.59 -7.30 -40.28
C VAL A 24 -11.77 -6.34 -39.09
N ARG A 25 -13.00 -5.79 -39.01
CA ARG A 25 -13.64 -4.90 -38.03
C ARG A 25 -13.62 -3.39 -38.31
N THR A 26 -14.84 -2.94 -38.57
CA THR A 26 -15.44 -1.61 -38.70
C THR A 26 -14.99 -0.57 -37.66
N ASP A 27 -14.73 0.65 -38.16
CA ASP A 27 -14.82 1.99 -37.55
C ASP A 27 -14.39 2.16 -36.10
N MET A 28 -13.10 2.05 -35.83
CA MET A 28 -12.49 2.70 -34.66
C MET A 28 -11.89 4.04 -35.08
N SER A 29 -12.20 5.11 -34.36
CA SER A 29 -11.55 6.41 -34.59
C SER A 29 -10.05 6.32 -34.27
N SER A 30 -9.27 7.30 -34.73
CA SER A 30 -7.85 7.38 -34.38
C SER A 30 -7.61 7.51 -32.86
N LEU A 31 -8.56 8.11 -32.14
CA LEU A 31 -8.55 8.17 -30.68
C LEU A 31 -8.82 6.80 -30.05
N ASP A 32 -9.77 6.02 -30.59
CA ASP A 32 -10.08 4.67 -30.10
C ASP A 32 -8.90 3.72 -30.30
N VAL A 33 -8.25 3.78 -31.47
CA VAL A 33 -7.01 3.01 -31.74
C VAL A 33 -5.91 3.42 -30.76
N TYR A 34 -5.76 4.71 -30.48
CA TYR A 34 -4.77 5.20 -29.51
C TYR A 34 -5.08 4.73 -28.08
N ILE A 35 -6.32 4.85 -27.63
CA ILE A 35 -6.76 4.40 -26.30
C ILE A 35 -6.56 2.89 -26.18
N GLN A 36 -6.94 2.12 -27.19
CA GLN A 36 -6.74 0.67 -27.20
C GLN A 36 -5.25 0.32 -27.15
N ASN A 37 -4.41 1.06 -27.88
CA ASN A 37 -2.96 0.84 -27.87
C ASN A 37 -2.34 1.16 -26.49
N VAL A 38 -2.75 2.25 -25.84
CA VAL A 38 -2.34 2.59 -24.47
C VAL A 38 -2.82 1.51 -23.50
N HIS A 39 -4.09 1.10 -23.60
CA HIS A 39 -4.64 0.04 -22.77
C HIS A 39 -3.83 -1.24 -22.90
N ASP A 40 -3.61 -1.71 -24.13
CA ASP A 40 -3.04 -3.02 -24.41
C ASP A 40 -1.55 -3.15 -24.12
N HIS A 41 -0.80 -2.04 -24.15
CA HIS A 41 0.65 -2.03 -23.95
C HIS A 41 1.08 -1.38 -22.64
N GLN A 42 0.25 -0.54 -22.04
CA GLN A 42 0.59 0.18 -20.81
C GLN A 42 -0.30 -0.23 -19.63
N CYS A 43 -1.60 -0.46 -19.84
CA CYS A 43 -2.52 -0.72 -18.72
C CYS A 43 -2.62 -2.21 -18.34
N ILE A 44 -2.44 -3.14 -19.29
CA ILE A 44 -2.48 -4.58 -19.00
C ILE A 44 -1.12 -5.05 -18.45
N PHE A 45 -1.16 -5.97 -17.48
CA PHE A 45 0.04 -6.64 -17.02
C PHE A 45 0.74 -7.40 -18.15
N GLN A 46 2.06 -7.25 -18.22
CA GLN A 46 2.91 -7.90 -19.23
C GLN A 46 3.21 -9.37 -18.91
N ILE A 47 2.48 -9.96 -17.96
CA ILE A 47 2.66 -11.33 -17.48
C ILE A 47 1.31 -12.07 -17.49
N PRO A 48 1.29 -13.42 -17.65
CA PRO A 48 0.05 -14.19 -17.68
C PRO A 48 -0.84 -13.97 -16.46
N LYS A 49 -2.17 -13.86 -16.68
CA LYS A 49 -3.15 -13.61 -15.60
C LYS A 49 -3.07 -14.64 -14.46
N ASN A 50 -2.79 -15.90 -14.76
CA ASN A 50 -2.65 -16.94 -13.74
C ASN A 50 -1.38 -16.76 -12.89
N GLU A 51 -0.31 -16.24 -13.49
CA GLU A 51 0.91 -15.88 -12.75
C GLU A 51 0.66 -14.67 -11.84
N VAL A 52 -0.05 -13.64 -12.34
CA VAL A 52 -0.48 -12.49 -11.51
C VAL A 52 -1.29 -12.96 -10.29
N ARG A 53 -2.27 -13.84 -10.50
CA ARG A 53 -3.12 -14.40 -9.44
C ARG A 53 -2.31 -15.21 -8.42
N GLU A 54 -1.31 -15.95 -8.86
CA GLU A 54 -0.45 -16.72 -7.96
C GLU A 54 0.44 -15.80 -7.10
N ILE A 55 1.03 -14.76 -7.71
CA ILE A 55 1.77 -13.71 -6.99
C ILE A 55 0.86 -13.04 -5.95
N GLU A 56 -0.32 -12.59 -6.37
CA GLU A 56 -1.31 -11.96 -5.49
C GLU A 56 -1.67 -12.88 -4.32
N HIS A 57 -1.96 -14.16 -4.61
CA HIS A 57 -2.31 -15.14 -3.59
C HIS A 57 -1.20 -15.30 -2.55
N PHE A 58 0.07 -15.39 -2.97
CA PHE A 58 1.19 -15.48 -2.04
C PHE A 58 1.39 -14.20 -1.23
N VAL A 59 1.33 -13.03 -1.85
CA VAL A 59 1.45 -11.75 -1.15
C VAL A 59 0.32 -11.60 -0.12
N ILE A 60 -0.93 -11.86 -0.50
CA ILE A 60 -2.08 -11.80 0.41
C ILE A 60 -1.95 -12.82 1.53
N HIS A 61 -1.53 -14.06 1.24
CA HIS A 61 -1.33 -15.08 2.25
C HIS A 61 -0.27 -14.64 3.28
N ILE A 62 0.86 -14.12 2.80
CA ILE A 62 1.94 -13.62 3.66
C ILE A 62 1.42 -12.50 4.56
N VAL A 63 0.83 -11.45 4.00
CA VAL A 63 0.47 -10.25 4.79
C VAL A 63 -0.76 -10.48 5.66
N LYS A 64 -1.77 -11.25 5.21
CA LYS A 64 -3.03 -11.42 5.95
C LYS A 64 -3.07 -12.63 6.87
N ARG A 65 -2.20 -13.63 6.68
CA ARG A 65 -2.20 -14.87 7.47
C ARG A 65 -0.89 -15.08 8.21
N PHE A 66 0.22 -15.12 7.48
CA PHE A 66 1.52 -15.42 8.07
C PHE A 66 1.96 -14.32 9.05
N ILE A 67 2.06 -13.08 8.58
CA ILE A 67 2.57 -11.94 9.38
C ILE A 67 1.76 -11.73 10.68
N PRO A 68 0.41 -11.66 10.66
CA PRO A 68 -0.39 -11.53 11.89
C PRO A 68 -0.13 -12.63 12.92
N THR A 69 -0.03 -13.88 12.46
CA THR A 69 0.20 -15.04 13.33
C THR A 69 1.59 -14.98 13.95
N THR A 70 2.60 -14.66 13.14
CA THR A 70 3.99 -14.54 13.59
C THR A 70 4.17 -13.38 14.57
N ILE A 71 3.56 -12.22 14.33
CA ILE A 71 3.60 -11.09 15.29
C ILE A 71 3.02 -11.51 16.64
N LYS A 72 1.87 -12.21 16.65
CA LYS A 72 1.24 -12.67 17.88
C LYS A 72 2.10 -13.66 18.65
N ALA A 73 2.82 -14.53 17.94
CA ALA A 73 3.77 -15.48 18.52
C ALA A 73 5.02 -14.79 19.07
N LEU A 74 5.55 -13.77 18.38
CA LEU A 74 6.70 -12.99 18.82
C LEU A 74 6.38 -12.11 20.04
N ASN A 75 5.18 -11.53 20.08
CA ASN A 75 4.73 -10.73 21.21
C ASN A 75 3.20 -10.84 21.40
N PRO A 76 2.72 -11.53 22.45
CA PRO A 76 1.29 -11.69 22.69
C PRO A 76 0.57 -10.40 23.07
N ASN A 77 1.29 -9.32 23.40
CA ASN A 77 0.69 -8.01 23.68
C ASN A 77 0.29 -7.24 22.43
N PHE A 78 0.68 -7.69 21.23
CA PHE A 78 0.26 -7.11 19.97
C PHE A 78 -0.58 -8.09 19.17
N THR A 79 -1.66 -7.57 18.59
CA THR A 79 -2.55 -8.33 17.71
C THR A 79 -2.90 -7.47 16.51
N VAL A 80 -2.82 -8.06 15.31
CA VAL A 80 -3.38 -7.43 14.12
C VAL A 80 -4.91 -7.55 14.18
N LEU A 81 -5.60 -6.42 14.17
CA LEU A 81 -7.07 -6.38 14.08
C LEU A 81 -7.53 -6.81 12.69
N GLU A 82 -6.96 -6.17 11.67
CA GLU A 82 -7.20 -6.48 10.27
C GLU A 82 -6.05 -5.98 9.39
N VAL A 83 -6.04 -6.45 8.15
CA VAL A 83 -5.16 -5.95 7.09
C VAL A 83 -6.02 -5.44 5.95
N VAL A 84 -5.90 -4.14 5.67
CA VAL A 84 -6.68 -3.43 4.65
C VAL A 84 -5.87 -3.38 3.36
N ASN A 85 -6.49 -3.80 2.26
CA ASN A 85 -5.94 -3.65 0.91
C ASN A 85 -5.92 -2.16 0.53
N ALA A 86 -4.79 -1.67 0.00
CA ALA A 86 -4.59 -0.28 -0.35
C ALA A 86 -3.87 -0.11 -1.69
N GLY A 87 -3.89 1.10 -2.22
CA GLY A 87 -3.03 1.46 -3.34
C GLY A 87 -3.47 0.91 -4.69
N SER A 88 -2.66 1.23 -5.70
CA SER A 88 -3.05 1.15 -7.10
C SER A 88 -3.37 -0.28 -7.57
N TYR A 89 -2.74 -1.30 -6.98
CA TYR A 89 -3.01 -2.70 -7.31
C TYR A 89 -4.46 -3.08 -7.02
N PHE A 90 -4.93 -2.83 -5.80
CA PHE A 90 -6.30 -3.17 -5.39
C PHE A 90 -7.35 -2.16 -5.87
N GLU A 91 -6.93 -0.98 -6.29
CA GLU A 91 -7.78 0.01 -6.96
C GLU A 91 -7.89 -0.23 -8.48
N HIS A 92 -7.25 -1.28 -9.01
CA HIS A 92 -7.23 -1.62 -10.43
C HIS A 92 -6.65 -0.51 -11.33
N THR A 93 -5.72 0.28 -10.79
CA THR A 93 -5.01 1.35 -11.51
C THR A 93 -3.52 1.06 -11.69
N LYS A 94 -3.02 -0.08 -11.18
CA LYS A 94 -1.64 -0.53 -11.38
C LYS A 94 -1.41 -0.93 -12.84
N VAL A 95 -0.26 -0.53 -13.37
CA VAL A 95 0.12 -0.69 -14.78
C VAL A 95 1.40 -1.53 -14.91
N LYS A 96 1.63 -2.12 -16.09
CA LYS A 96 2.81 -2.92 -16.49
C LYS A 96 3.04 -4.22 -15.73
N ASN A 97 3.34 -4.20 -14.42
CA ASN A 97 3.66 -5.39 -13.64
C ASN A 97 2.98 -5.37 -12.25
N PRO A 98 2.67 -6.55 -11.67
CA PRO A 98 2.21 -6.65 -10.28
C PRO A 98 3.42 -6.58 -9.33
N ASP A 99 4.16 -5.47 -9.39
CA ASP A 99 5.44 -5.28 -8.70
C ASP A 99 5.32 -4.48 -7.38
N GLU A 100 4.12 -4.06 -7.01
CA GLU A 100 3.86 -3.23 -5.83
C GLU A 100 2.49 -3.55 -5.24
N PHE A 101 2.45 -3.79 -3.93
CA PHE A 101 1.24 -4.04 -3.17
C PHE A 101 1.26 -3.21 -1.90
N ASP A 102 0.21 -2.41 -1.67
CA ASP A 102 0.09 -1.61 -0.46
C ASP A 102 -0.94 -2.22 0.50
N PHE A 103 -0.60 -2.23 1.78
CA PHE A 103 -1.47 -2.68 2.85
C PHE A 103 -1.44 -1.72 4.03
N MET A 104 -2.56 -1.58 4.72
CA MET A 104 -2.59 -1.02 6.06
C MET A 104 -2.73 -2.15 7.08
N VAL A 105 -1.82 -2.20 8.05
CA VAL A 105 -1.83 -3.18 9.14
C VAL A 105 -2.41 -2.50 10.38
N VAL A 106 -3.59 -2.94 10.80
CA VAL A 106 -4.35 -2.29 11.89
C VAL A 106 -3.98 -2.91 13.23
N VAL A 107 -3.42 -2.12 14.15
CA VAL A 107 -3.05 -2.58 15.49
C VAL A 107 -4.27 -2.59 16.40
N ARG A 108 -4.69 -3.77 16.88
CA ARG A 108 -5.92 -3.94 17.66
C ARG A 108 -5.91 -3.09 18.92
N GLU A 109 -4.81 -3.12 19.66
CA GLU A 109 -4.70 -2.52 20.98
C GLU A 109 -4.77 -0.98 20.93
N LEU A 110 -4.49 -0.39 19.78
CA LEU A 110 -4.60 1.06 19.54
C LEU A 110 -5.89 1.46 18.83
N SER A 111 -6.71 0.48 18.41
CA SER A 111 -7.90 0.69 17.57
C SER A 111 -9.21 0.61 18.35
N THR A 112 -9.19 1.04 19.62
CA THR A 112 -10.40 1.18 20.43
C THR A 112 -10.63 2.65 20.76
N PRO A 113 -11.90 3.11 20.86
CA PRO A 113 -12.22 4.49 21.25
C PRO A 113 -11.64 4.91 22.59
N VAL A 114 -11.39 3.95 23.49
CA VAL A 114 -10.82 4.18 24.82
C VAL A 114 -9.29 4.14 24.84
N SER A 115 -8.64 3.63 23.80
CA SER A 115 -7.17 3.56 23.72
C SER A 115 -6.55 4.90 23.37
N VAL A 116 -7.22 5.72 22.55
CA VAL A 116 -6.64 6.95 22.00
C VAL A 116 -7.60 8.13 22.10
N GLN A 117 -7.02 9.32 22.20
CA GLN A 117 -7.72 10.60 22.05
C GLN A 117 -7.19 11.28 20.80
N ILE A 118 -8.10 11.80 19.99
CA ILE A 118 -7.80 12.51 18.75
C ILE A 118 -8.19 13.98 18.92
N GLN A 119 -7.34 14.89 18.46
CA GLN A 119 -7.59 16.32 18.43
C GLN A 119 -7.19 16.89 17.07
N LYS A 120 -7.76 18.04 16.69
CA LYS A 120 -7.44 18.71 15.44
C LYS A 120 -5.94 19.00 15.32
N GLY A 121 -5.36 18.64 14.18
CA GLY A 121 -3.93 18.84 13.90
C GLY A 121 -3.60 20.20 13.27
N CYS A 122 -2.36 20.31 12.79
CA CYS A 122 -1.77 21.48 12.10
C CYS A 122 -2.61 21.96 10.91
N THR A 123 -3.17 21.03 10.15
CA THR A 123 -3.82 21.26 8.84
C THR A 123 -4.93 20.23 8.62
N PRO A 124 -5.89 20.49 7.70
CA PRO A 124 -6.91 19.51 7.34
C PRO A 124 -6.31 18.16 6.93
N GLY A 125 -6.91 17.06 7.41
CA GLY A 125 -6.43 15.70 7.17
C GLY A 125 -5.36 15.22 8.15
N TYR A 126 -4.93 16.07 9.09
CA TYR A 126 -4.02 15.68 10.18
C TYR A 126 -4.67 15.84 11.56
N ALA A 127 -4.24 15.00 12.49
CA ALA A 127 -4.67 15.03 13.89
C ALA A 127 -3.48 14.90 14.86
N ASN A 128 -3.65 15.48 16.05
CA ASN A 128 -2.84 15.14 17.20
C ASN A 128 -3.45 13.92 17.87
N VAL A 129 -2.60 12.93 18.21
CA VAL A 129 -3.05 11.66 18.76
C VAL A 129 -2.33 11.39 20.07
N LYS A 130 -3.13 11.13 21.11
CA LYS A 130 -2.66 10.83 22.46
C LYS A 130 -3.11 9.45 22.86
N LEU A 131 -2.23 8.69 23.51
CA LEU A 131 -2.62 7.44 24.15
C LEU A 131 -3.35 7.77 25.48
N ARG A 132 -4.55 7.23 25.69
CA ARG A 132 -5.31 7.45 26.93
C ARG A 132 -4.81 6.59 28.08
N GLN A 133 -4.35 5.38 27.77
CA GLN A 133 -3.87 4.42 28.76
C GLN A 133 -2.64 3.71 28.22
N ARG A 134 -1.63 3.56 29.10
CA ARG A 134 -0.39 2.87 28.74
C ARG A 134 -0.66 1.40 28.49
N GLY A 135 -0.15 0.90 27.36
CA GLY A 135 -0.23 -0.51 27.03
C GLY A 135 0.83 -1.35 27.75
N ARG A 136 0.56 -2.67 27.85
CA ARG A 136 1.47 -3.66 28.46
C ARG A 136 2.75 -3.92 27.66
N TRP A 137 2.87 -3.33 26.48
CA TRP A 137 4.03 -3.48 25.58
C TRP A 137 5.15 -2.48 25.86
N HIS A 138 5.01 -1.62 26.88
CA HIS A 138 6.06 -0.72 27.33
C HIS A 138 6.86 -1.35 28.47
N SER A 139 8.09 -1.76 28.18
CA SER A 139 8.98 -2.40 29.16
C SER A 139 9.79 -1.40 29.99
N SER A 140 9.87 -0.13 29.56
CA SER A 140 10.66 0.89 30.25
C SER A 140 9.82 1.59 31.31
N GLY A 141 10.29 1.61 32.56
CA GLY A 141 9.71 2.43 33.63
C GLY A 141 9.77 3.95 33.39
N ILE A 142 10.32 4.38 32.25
CA ILE A 142 10.35 5.78 31.81
C ILE A 142 8.93 6.19 31.41
N GLU A 143 8.44 7.30 31.95
CA GLU A 143 7.18 7.92 31.55
C GLU A 143 7.41 8.88 30.39
N TYR A 144 6.70 8.67 29.27
CA TYR A 144 6.67 9.60 28.16
C TYR A 144 5.33 10.34 28.11
N THR A 145 5.28 11.45 27.36
CA THR A 145 4.00 12.13 27.10
C THR A 145 3.04 11.19 26.36
N PRO A 146 1.71 11.32 26.55
CA PRO A 146 0.71 10.51 25.86
C PRO A 146 0.87 10.42 24.33
N GLU A 147 1.31 11.51 23.69
CA GLU A 147 1.61 11.58 22.25
C GLU A 147 2.80 10.71 21.88
N LYS A 148 3.86 10.77 22.70
CA LYS A 148 5.09 10.01 22.46
C LYS A 148 4.88 8.53 22.78
N GLU A 149 4.08 8.20 23.80
CA GLU A 149 3.64 6.83 24.10
C GLU A 149 2.89 6.21 22.91
N PHE A 150 2.00 6.95 22.24
CA PHE A 150 1.32 6.48 21.03
C PHE A 150 2.34 6.20 19.90
N GLU A 151 3.28 7.11 19.68
CA GLU A 151 4.33 6.94 18.67
C GLU A 151 5.19 5.70 18.95
N ILE A 152 5.71 5.57 20.17
CA ILE A 152 6.51 4.42 20.61
C ILE A 152 5.71 3.13 20.42
N SER A 153 4.41 3.12 20.73
CA SER A 153 3.57 1.93 20.56
C SER A 153 3.53 1.42 19.11
N ILE A 154 3.34 2.32 18.14
CA ILE A 154 3.35 1.95 16.72
C ILE A 154 4.77 1.57 16.26
N LEU A 155 5.81 2.26 16.73
CA LEU A 155 7.20 1.94 16.38
C LEU A 155 7.64 0.57 16.94
N SER A 156 7.23 0.24 18.16
CA SER A 156 7.44 -1.07 18.75
C SER A 156 6.71 -2.15 17.96
N PHE A 157 5.45 -1.90 17.55
CA PHE A 157 4.75 -2.81 16.65
C PHE A 157 5.50 -3.00 15.32
N ASN A 158 6.03 -1.92 14.72
CA ASN A 158 6.82 -1.99 13.49
C ASN A 158 8.09 -2.84 13.64
N ALA A 159 8.71 -2.86 14.82
CA ALA A 159 9.84 -3.75 15.08
C ALA A 159 9.43 -5.23 14.97
N PHE A 160 8.31 -5.62 15.57
CA PHE A 160 7.78 -6.98 15.46
C PHE A 160 7.28 -7.30 14.05
N LEU A 161 6.70 -6.33 13.35
CA LEU A 161 6.32 -6.47 11.94
C LEU A 161 7.54 -6.79 11.06
N ARG A 162 8.65 -6.05 11.22
CA ARG A 162 9.92 -6.33 10.51
C ARG A 162 10.46 -7.72 10.84
N GLN A 163 10.45 -8.08 12.13
CA GLN A 163 10.91 -9.39 12.54
C GLN A 163 10.04 -10.49 11.92
N ALA A 164 8.72 -10.35 11.92
CA ALA A 164 7.81 -11.30 11.28
C ALA A 164 8.05 -11.42 9.75
N VAL A 165 8.29 -10.30 9.07
CA VAL A 165 8.63 -10.27 7.63
C VAL A 165 9.94 -11.02 7.36
N SER A 166 10.95 -10.85 8.20
CA SER A 166 12.25 -11.54 8.03
C SER A 166 12.17 -13.06 8.19
N LEU A 167 11.08 -13.56 8.75
CA LEU A 167 10.81 -14.98 8.95
C LEU A 167 9.95 -15.59 7.84
N VAL A 168 9.56 -14.82 6.81
CA VAL A 168 8.70 -15.30 5.73
C VAL A 168 9.38 -16.46 4.98
N PRO A 169 8.76 -17.65 4.94
CA PRO A 169 9.31 -18.77 4.19
C PRO A 169 9.12 -18.56 2.69
N VAL A 170 9.98 -19.23 1.91
CA VAL A 170 9.86 -19.27 0.45
C VAL A 170 8.52 -19.86 0.05
N GLN A 171 7.78 -19.16 -0.83
CA GLN A 171 6.51 -19.64 -1.37
C GLN A 171 6.74 -20.25 -2.74
N LYS A 172 6.45 -21.55 -2.89
CA LYS A 172 6.61 -22.28 -4.16
C LYS A 172 5.23 -22.51 -4.79
N GLY A 173 5.04 -21.99 -5.99
CA GLY A 173 3.81 -22.14 -6.77
C GLY A 173 4.00 -22.98 -8.03
N ARG A 174 2.95 -23.01 -8.85
CA ARG A 174 2.93 -23.66 -10.16
C ARG A 174 3.76 -22.87 -11.17
N TYR A 175 3.62 -21.55 -11.20
CA TYR A 175 4.21 -20.66 -12.19
C TYR A 175 5.55 -20.06 -11.72
N GLY A 176 5.82 -20.06 -10.41
CA GLY A 176 7.07 -19.52 -9.91
C GLY A 176 7.31 -19.76 -8.43
N THR A 177 8.28 -19.02 -7.90
CA THR A 177 8.66 -19.04 -6.49
C THR A 177 8.87 -17.61 -6.01
N LEU A 178 8.16 -17.24 -4.94
CA LEU A 178 8.33 -15.95 -4.27
C LEU A 178 9.35 -16.10 -3.14
N ILE A 179 10.42 -15.32 -3.21
CA ILE A 179 11.58 -15.41 -2.30
C ILE A 179 11.76 -14.05 -1.63
N TYR A 180 11.71 -14.04 -0.29
CA TYR A 180 12.04 -12.85 0.49
C TYR A 180 13.50 -12.43 0.25
N GLN A 181 13.76 -11.14 0.16
CA GLN A 181 15.11 -10.58 0.04
C GLN A 181 15.49 -9.80 1.29
N ASP A 182 14.78 -8.70 1.53
CA ASP A 182 15.05 -7.79 2.63
C ASP A 182 13.80 -6.97 2.99
N VAL A 183 13.94 -6.16 4.05
CA VAL A 183 12.95 -5.17 4.46
C VAL A 183 13.60 -3.79 4.49
N ALA A 184 13.04 -2.86 3.73
CA ALA A 184 13.47 -1.48 3.69
C ALA A 184 12.54 -0.61 4.54
N VAL A 185 13.11 0.39 5.22
CA VAL A 185 12.37 1.39 6.00
C VAL A 185 12.33 2.69 5.18
N ARG A 186 11.15 3.11 4.71
CA ARG A 186 11.01 4.27 3.81
C ARG A 186 10.24 5.41 4.48
N GLY A 187 10.89 6.52 4.83
CA GLY A 187 10.25 7.73 5.36
C GLY A 187 11.22 8.63 6.13
N LYS A 188 11.31 9.92 5.78
CA LYS A 188 12.03 10.94 6.56
C LYS A 188 11.14 11.40 7.75
N PRO A 189 11.68 11.83 8.91
CA PRO A 189 13.08 12.15 9.21
C PRO A 189 13.85 11.07 10.00
N TYR A 190 13.18 10.06 10.55
CA TYR A 190 13.85 8.96 11.26
C TYR A 190 14.04 7.77 10.31
N SER A 191 15.19 7.73 9.63
CA SER A 191 15.56 6.68 8.66
C SER A 191 15.50 5.24 9.19
N VAL A 192 15.36 5.06 10.51
CA VAL A 192 15.29 3.75 11.19
C VAL A 192 13.86 3.38 11.64
N PHE A 193 12.93 4.35 11.65
CA PHE A 193 11.60 4.25 12.28
C PHE A 193 10.49 4.83 11.39
N SER A 194 10.42 4.40 10.13
CA SER A 194 9.31 4.79 9.25
C SER A 194 7.98 4.14 9.66
N HIS A 195 6.89 4.83 9.35
CA HIS A 195 5.52 4.32 9.38
C HIS A 195 5.23 3.27 8.29
N VAL A 196 6.10 3.15 7.27
CA VAL A 196 6.01 2.15 6.20
C VAL A 196 7.16 1.15 6.32
N GLN A 197 6.81 -0.13 6.32
CA GLN A 197 7.76 -1.24 6.18
C GLN A 197 7.59 -1.84 4.78
N THR A 198 8.63 -1.75 3.95
CA THR A 198 8.61 -2.28 2.57
C THR A 198 9.32 -3.62 2.57
N ALA A 199 8.58 -4.72 2.42
CA ALA A 199 9.16 -6.04 2.21
C ALA A 199 9.45 -6.24 0.72
N ASN A 200 10.70 -6.54 0.37
CA ASN A 200 11.09 -6.80 -1.01
C ASN A 200 11.19 -8.31 -1.25
N PHE A 201 10.59 -8.75 -2.34
CA PHE A 201 10.60 -10.13 -2.79
C PHE A 201 11.12 -10.21 -4.22
N ILE A 202 11.63 -11.38 -4.57
CA ILE A 202 11.92 -11.77 -5.93
C ILE A 202 10.97 -12.90 -6.31
N TRP A 203 10.25 -12.71 -7.41
CA TRP A 203 9.54 -13.76 -8.10
C TRP A 203 10.43 -14.40 -9.17
N LYS A 204 10.80 -15.65 -8.92
CA LYS A 204 11.52 -16.48 -9.89
C LYS A 204 10.52 -17.34 -10.65
N ARG A 205 10.36 -17.08 -11.95
CA ARG A 205 9.51 -17.92 -12.80
C ARG A 205 10.06 -19.33 -12.87
N LYS A 206 9.16 -20.32 -12.81
CA LYS A 206 9.47 -21.68 -13.23
C LYS A 206 9.31 -21.71 -14.74
N MET A 207 10.38 -22.02 -15.46
CA MET A 207 10.23 -22.36 -16.87
C MET A 207 9.41 -23.65 -16.96
N CYS A 208 8.30 -23.62 -17.69
CA CYS A 208 7.55 -24.81 -18.02
C CYS A 208 8.48 -25.76 -18.79
N GLN A 209 8.99 -26.79 -18.12
CA GLN A 209 9.47 -27.97 -18.80
C GLN A 209 8.22 -28.79 -19.15
N THR A 210 8.06 -29.05 -20.44
CA THR A 210 7.16 -29.99 -21.12
C THR A 210 5.68 -29.62 -21.37
N GLY A 211 5.34 -29.57 -22.67
CA GLY A 211 4.08 -30.12 -23.22
C GLY A 211 2.85 -29.23 -23.32
N GLU A 212 2.65 -28.25 -22.45
CA GLU A 212 1.51 -27.32 -22.57
C GLU A 212 1.92 -26.14 -23.48
N GLU A 213 1.39 -26.11 -24.71
CA GLU A 213 1.57 -24.99 -25.64
C GLU A 213 1.27 -23.66 -24.93
N MET A 214 2.28 -22.78 -24.88
CA MET A 214 2.07 -21.38 -24.53
C MET A 214 1.21 -20.74 -25.63
N LEU A 215 -0.11 -20.76 -25.45
CA LEU A 215 -1.09 -20.17 -26.38
C LEU A 215 -0.98 -18.65 -26.52
N TYR A 216 -0.04 -17.99 -25.85
CA TYR A 216 0.16 -16.55 -25.96
C TYR A 216 1.63 -16.18 -25.77
N GLN A 217 2.42 -16.32 -26.82
CA GLN A 217 3.67 -15.58 -26.96
C GLN A 217 3.36 -14.27 -27.68
N ARG A 218 3.11 -13.20 -26.92
CA ARG A 218 3.04 -11.85 -27.50
C ARG A 218 4.46 -11.53 -27.99
N SER A 219 4.59 -11.27 -29.28
CA SER A 219 5.85 -11.03 -29.97
C SER A 219 6.44 -9.67 -29.57
N ASP A 220 7.07 -9.59 -28.40
CA ASP A 220 8.06 -8.55 -28.13
C ASP A 220 9.43 -9.13 -28.46
N THR A 221 9.86 -8.85 -29.69
CA THR A 221 11.23 -8.99 -30.15
C THR A 221 12.13 -8.04 -29.36
N THR A 222 12.54 -8.43 -28.16
CA THR A 222 13.85 -8.16 -27.53
C THR A 222 13.90 -8.85 -26.16
N ASN A 223 14.72 -9.90 -26.03
CA ASN A 223 15.21 -10.49 -24.77
C ASN A 223 14.16 -10.94 -23.74
N THR A 224 13.46 -12.04 -24.01
CA THR A 224 12.85 -12.88 -22.95
C THR A 224 13.91 -13.73 -22.24
N ASN A 225 14.93 -13.08 -21.66
CA ASN A 225 15.83 -13.71 -20.71
C ASN A 225 15.28 -13.45 -19.30
N ASN A 226 14.76 -14.48 -18.63
CA ASN A 226 15.03 -14.74 -17.21
C ASN A 226 14.98 -13.58 -16.19
N GLU A 227 14.21 -12.53 -16.41
CA GLU A 227 14.17 -11.40 -15.47
C GLU A 227 13.23 -11.74 -14.31
N ASN A 228 13.86 -12.10 -13.21
CA ASN A 228 13.28 -12.11 -11.88
C ASN A 228 12.45 -10.84 -11.64
N LEU A 229 11.15 -10.98 -11.39
CA LEU A 229 10.29 -9.84 -11.09
C LEU A 229 10.51 -9.43 -9.64
N LYS A 230 10.89 -8.16 -9.41
CA LYS A 230 10.95 -7.58 -8.07
C LYS A 230 9.55 -7.20 -7.62
N ILE A 231 9.16 -7.61 -6.43
CA ILE A 231 7.86 -7.30 -5.84
C ILE A 231 8.10 -6.55 -4.53
N CYS A 232 7.56 -5.35 -4.44
CA CYS A 232 7.57 -4.53 -3.23
C CYS A 232 6.22 -4.67 -2.52
N VAL A 233 6.24 -4.87 -1.21
CA VAL A 233 5.04 -4.94 -0.39
C VAL A 233 5.14 -3.90 0.72
N ASP A 234 4.40 -2.81 0.58
CA ASP A 234 4.37 -1.69 1.52
C ASP A 234 3.32 -1.94 2.60
N MET A 235 3.77 -2.01 3.85
CA MET A 235 2.91 -2.20 5.02
C MET A 235 2.93 -0.94 5.89
N MET A 236 1.80 -0.24 5.90
CA MET A 236 1.55 0.94 6.73
C MET A 236 0.87 0.54 8.03
N THR A 237 1.57 0.64 9.15
CA THR A 237 0.95 0.42 10.46
C THR A 237 0.06 1.58 10.84
N CYS A 238 -1.14 1.26 11.34
CA CYS A 238 -2.14 2.26 11.70
C CYS A 238 -3.00 1.80 12.89
N CYS A 239 -3.74 2.73 13.47
CA CYS A 239 -4.92 2.41 14.25
C CYS A 239 -6.19 2.74 13.46
N HIS A 240 -7.26 2.00 13.73
CA HIS A 240 -8.59 2.20 13.18
C HIS A 240 -9.50 2.80 14.25
N LEU A 241 -10.28 3.81 13.88
CA LEU A 241 -11.19 4.51 14.78
C LEU A 241 -12.53 4.80 14.09
N PRO A 242 -13.66 4.71 14.82
CA PRO A 242 -14.95 5.09 14.29
C PRO A 242 -15.00 6.59 13.97
N VAL A 243 -15.89 6.98 13.04
CA VAL A 243 -15.92 8.33 12.45
C VAL A 243 -16.33 9.43 13.45
N ASP A 244 -17.13 9.08 14.46
CA ASP A 244 -17.64 9.96 15.51
C ASP A 244 -16.52 10.58 16.37
N ILE A 245 -15.43 9.84 16.58
CA ILE A 245 -14.22 10.34 17.26
C ILE A 245 -13.60 11.54 16.53
N PHE A 246 -13.88 11.70 15.23
CA PHE A 246 -13.35 12.79 14.41
C PHE A 246 -14.35 13.94 14.21
N SER A 247 -15.41 14.02 15.02
CA SER A 247 -16.45 15.07 14.92
C SER A 247 -15.89 16.50 14.96
N ASP A 248 -14.84 16.75 15.74
CA ASP A 248 -14.18 18.06 15.83
C ASP A 248 -13.19 18.35 14.69
N ILE A 249 -12.96 17.39 13.79
CA ILE A 249 -11.93 17.44 12.75
C ILE A 249 -12.54 17.38 11.35
N LEU A 250 -13.52 16.50 11.17
CA LEU A 250 -14.18 16.29 9.89
C LEU A 250 -15.35 17.25 9.70
N PRO A 251 -15.63 17.67 8.45
CA PRO A 251 -16.87 18.36 8.13
C PRO A 251 -18.09 17.51 8.50
N ILE A 252 -19.19 18.15 8.88
CA ILE A 252 -20.46 17.48 9.24
C ILE A 252 -20.94 16.53 8.13
N SER A 253 -20.76 16.91 6.86
CA SER A 253 -21.11 16.06 5.71
C SER A 253 -20.35 14.73 5.65
N SER A 254 -19.13 14.68 6.20
CA SER A 254 -18.35 13.45 6.32
C SER A 254 -18.88 12.54 7.43
N LEU A 255 -19.44 13.11 8.50
CA LEU A 255 -20.00 12.35 9.62
C LEU A 255 -21.27 11.60 9.22
N SER A 256 -22.00 12.11 8.24
CA SER A 256 -23.18 11.46 7.65
C SER A 256 -22.85 10.49 6.50
N ASN A 257 -21.58 10.32 6.12
CA ASN A 257 -21.22 9.47 4.98
C ASN A 257 -21.32 7.97 5.34
N PRO A 258 -22.20 7.17 4.70
CA PRO A 258 -22.41 5.77 5.09
C PRO A 258 -21.15 4.90 4.99
N SER A 259 -20.27 5.18 4.03
CA SER A 259 -19.01 4.44 3.89
C SER A 259 -18.05 4.76 5.04
N LEU A 260 -17.92 6.03 5.43
CA LEU A 260 -17.08 6.43 6.56
C LEU A 260 -17.65 5.93 7.88
N ILE A 261 -18.97 5.95 8.07
CA ILE A 261 -19.62 5.38 9.26
C ILE A 261 -19.32 3.87 9.36
N LYS A 262 -19.44 3.14 8.25
CA LYS A 262 -19.20 1.69 8.22
C LYS A 262 -17.74 1.31 8.39
N HIS A 263 -16.82 2.10 7.84
CA HIS A 263 -15.41 1.73 7.71
C HIS A 263 -14.44 2.57 8.53
N GLY A 264 -14.95 3.54 9.29
CA GLY A 264 -14.17 4.43 10.14
C GLY A 264 -13.09 5.19 9.37
N CYS A 265 -12.11 5.67 10.14
CA CYS A 265 -10.89 6.28 9.64
C CYS A 265 -9.67 5.55 10.23
N HIS A 266 -8.54 5.71 9.57
CA HIS A 266 -7.27 5.15 10.03
C HIS A 266 -6.30 6.28 10.33
N VAL A 267 -5.49 6.16 11.38
CA VAL A 267 -4.42 7.11 11.67
C VAL A 267 -3.08 6.42 11.45
N VAL A 268 -2.21 7.05 10.64
CA VAL A 268 -0.86 6.56 10.34
C VAL A 268 0.21 7.51 10.91
N LEU A 269 1.38 6.98 11.26
CA LEU A 269 2.54 7.75 11.72
C LEU A 269 3.25 8.57 10.61
N LYS A 270 2.48 9.21 9.73
CA LYS A 270 3.02 10.14 8.73
C LYS A 270 3.01 11.57 9.30
N PRO A 271 4.17 12.22 9.44
CA PRO A 271 4.26 13.57 10.00
C PRO A 271 3.70 14.63 9.04
N CYS A 272 3.25 15.74 9.62
CA CYS A 272 2.88 16.96 8.91
C CYS A 272 4.16 17.76 8.62
N ASN A 273 4.52 17.94 7.35
CA ASN A 273 5.75 18.65 6.96
C ASN A 273 5.59 20.18 6.90
N THR A 274 4.53 20.74 7.49
CA THR A 274 4.35 22.20 7.51
C THR A 274 5.30 22.83 8.53
N PRO A 275 5.86 24.02 8.25
CA PRO A 275 6.76 24.71 9.18
C PRO A 275 6.17 24.83 10.60
N SER A 276 4.87 25.16 10.70
CA SER A 276 4.12 25.27 11.95
C SER A 276 3.96 23.97 12.77
N CYS A 277 4.34 22.82 12.21
CA CYS A 277 4.30 21.52 12.89
C CYS A 277 5.70 21.02 13.27
N ASN A 278 6.76 21.48 12.60
CA ASN A 278 8.13 21.05 12.89
C ASN A 278 8.62 21.58 14.25
N ASP A 279 8.04 22.68 14.74
CA ASP A 279 8.42 23.35 15.98
C ASP A 279 7.52 22.99 17.18
N LYS A 280 6.58 22.04 17.03
CA LYS A 280 5.64 21.67 18.09
C LYS A 280 6.07 20.38 18.80
N GLU A 281 5.96 20.40 20.13
CA GLU A 281 6.12 19.20 20.99
C GLU A 281 5.08 18.10 20.71
N THR A 282 3.96 18.44 20.06
CA THR A 282 2.86 17.52 19.73
C THR A 282 2.80 17.27 18.22
N PRO A 283 3.38 16.16 17.74
CA PRO A 283 3.53 15.93 16.31
C PRO A 283 2.23 15.39 15.70
N CYS A 284 1.82 15.99 14.58
CA CYS A 284 0.61 15.60 13.87
C CYS A 284 0.77 14.27 13.10
N ARG A 285 -0.37 13.59 12.89
CA ARG A 285 -0.50 12.29 12.22
C ARG A 285 -1.55 12.37 11.11
N LEU A 286 -1.28 11.71 9.99
CA LEU A 286 -2.22 11.69 8.85
C LEU A 286 -3.44 10.81 9.15
N ILE A 287 -4.62 11.34 8.82
CA ILE A 287 -5.88 10.60 8.78
C ILE A 287 -6.08 10.03 7.37
N SER A 288 -6.32 8.74 7.29
CA SER A 288 -6.53 7.99 6.05
C SER A 288 -7.93 7.38 5.98
N TYR A 289 -8.48 7.38 4.76
CA TYR A 289 -9.82 6.88 4.44
C TYR A 289 -9.77 5.71 3.44
N THR A 290 -8.63 5.02 3.33
CA THR A 290 -8.36 4.00 2.29
C THR A 290 -9.49 2.98 2.15
N LYS A 291 -10.00 2.45 3.26
CA LYS A 291 -11.08 1.45 3.27
C LYS A 291 -12.41 1.97 2.70
N SER A 292 -12.62 3.28 2.71
CA SER A 292 -13.83 3.95 2.20
C SER A 292 -13.70 4.38 0.72
N LYS A 293 -12.49 4.35 0.15
CA LYS A 293 -12.24 4.71 -1.25
C LYS A 293 -12.29 3.52 -2.21
N SER A 294 -11.98 2.32 -1.74
CA SER A 294 -11.78 1.11 -2.55
C SER A 294 -13.03 0.47 -3.17
N ARG A 295 -14.20 1.12 -3.14
CA ARG A 295 -15.47 0.58 -3.68
C ARG A 295 -16.00 1.23 -4.97
N LYS A 296 -15.30 2.20 -5.55
CA LYS A 296 -15.86 2.95 -6.71
C LYS A 296 -15.68 2.31 -8.09
N TRP A 297 -14.97 1.17 -8.22
CA TRP A 297 -14.66 0.61 -9.55
C TRP A 297 -14.78 -0.92 -9.59
N GLN A 298 -15.96 -1.45 -9.24
CA GLN A 298 -16.38 -2.77 -9.72
C GLN A 298 -17.35 -2.52 -10.88
N ILE A 299 -16.81 -2.47 -12.10
CA ILE A 299 -17.56 -2.53 -13.37
C ILE A 299 -17.28 -3.89 -13.98
#